data_AF-A0A957M832-F1
#
_entry.id   AF-A0A957M832-F1
#
_cell.length_a   1.000
_cell.length_b   1.000
_cell.length_c   1.000
_cell.angle_alpha   90.00
_cell.angle_beta   90.00
_cell.angle_gamma   90.00
#
_symmetry.space_group_name_H-M   'P 1'
#
loop_
_entity.id
_entity.type
_entity.pdbx_description
1 polymer ?
#
loop_
_entity_poly.entity_id
_entity_poly.type
_entity_poly.pdbx_seq_one_letter_code
_entity_poly.pdbx_strand_id
1 'polypeptide(L)' 'MSSNHQLSEIFAHIDAHRQTYLDRLLAYLRMPSISAEGIGIDAVAAVLVAQLQGMGFAARLMPTAGWPMVVGERR' A
#
# COMPACT_ATOMS: atom_id res chain seq x y z
N MET A 1 5.89 20.62 24.27
CA MET A 1 5.17 21.35 23.20
C MET A 1 5.61 20.96 21.77
N SER A 2 6.66 20.14 21.59
CA SER A 2 7.20 19.79 20.26
C SER A 2 6.43 18.72 19.46
N SER A 3 5.69 17.84 20.14
CA SER A 3 4.93 16.75 19.48
C SER A 3 3.76 17.23 18.63
N ASN A 4 3.10 18.32 19.04
CA ASN A 4 1.92 18.84 18.35
C ASN A 4 2.28 19.53 17.02
N HIS A 5 3.48 20.11 16.93
CA HIS A 5 3.96 20.76 15.72
C HIS A 5 4.33 19.74 14.64
N GLN A 6 4.99 18.64 15.01
CA GLN A 6 5.32 17.57 14.05
C GLN A 6 4.07 16.92 13.46
N LEU A 7 3.01 16.72 14.25
CA LEU A 7 1.74 16.21 13.73
C LEU A 7 1.07 17.21 12.77
N SER A 8 1.15 18.51 13.05
CA SER A 8 0.58 19.53 12.17
C SER A 8 1.20 19.54 10.78
N GLU A 9 2.52 19.34 10.69
CA GLU A 9 3.23 19.24 9.40
C GLU A 9 2.83 17.98 8.63
N ILE A 10 2.68 16.85 9.34
CA ILE A 10 2.21 15.60 8.74
C ILE A 10 0.79 15.75 8.19
N PHE A 11 -0.12 16.37 8.94
CA PHE A 11 -1.50 16.59 8.48
C PHE A 11 -1.55 17.54 7.27
N ALA A 12 -0.78 18.63 7.30
CA ALA A 12 -0.68 19.53 6.15
C ALA A 12 -0.15 18.82 4.90
N HIS A 13 0.84 17.95 5.06
CA HIS A 13 1.34 17.12 3.96
C HIS A 13 0.25 16.18 3.41
N ILE A 14 -0.50 15.51 4.29
CA ILE A 14 -1.59 14.60 3.88
C ILE A 14 -2.66 15.37 3.09
N ASP A 15 -3.07 16.53 3.59
CA ASP A 15 -4.08 17.36 2.92
C ASP A 15 -3.62 17.85 1.55
N ALA A 16 -2.35 18.28 1.44
CA ALA A 16 -1.76 18.71 0.17
C ALA A 16 -1.69 17.59 -0.89
N HIS A 17 -1.64 16.32 -0.48
CA HIS A 17 -1.51 15.16 -1.38
C HIS A 17 -2.78 14.31 -1.48
N ARG A 18 -3.91 14.80 -0.95
CA ARG A 18 -5.17 14.06 -0.86
C ARG A 18 -5.60 13.42 -2.17
N GLN A 19 -5.59 14.18 -3.27
CA GLN A 19 -6.03 13.67 -4.57
C GLN A 19 -5.17 12.51 -5.05
N THR A 20 -3.84 12.62 -4.95
CA THR A 20 -2.91 11.54 -5.29
C THR A 20 -3.17 10.26 -4.50
N TYR A 21 -3.52 10.39 -3.21
CA TYR A 21 -3.83 9.23 -2.38
C TYR A 21 -5.17 8.59 -2.75
N LEU A 22 -6.18 9.40 -3.07
CA LEU A 22 -7.46 8.93 -3.60
C LEU A 22 -7.27 8.22 -4.95
N ASP A 23 -6.47 8.78 -5.85
CA ASP A 23 -6.20 8.18 -7.16
C ASP A 23 -5.51 6.82 -7.00
N ARG A 24 -4.54 6.70 -6.08
CA ARG A 24 -3.90 5.43 -5.74
C ARG A 24 -4.90 4.42 -5.17
N LEU A 25 -5.79 4.85 -4.29
CA LEU A 25 -6.84 3.99 -3.72
C LEU A 25 -7.81 3.52 -4.81
N LEU A 26 -8.29 4.42 -5.67
CA LEU A 26 -9.23 4.09 -6.73
C LEU A 26 -8.59 3.20 -7.80
N ALA A 27 -7.29 3.37 -8.09
CA ALA A 27 -6.54 2.45 -8.94
C ALA A 27 -6.46 1.06 -8.32
N TYR A 28 -6.24 0.96 -7.00
CA TYR A 28 -6.23 -0.30 -6.28
C TYR A 28 -7.59 -1.01 -6.31
N LEU A 29 -8.68 -0.29 -6.00
CA LEU A 29 -10.03 -0.85 -5.94
C LEU A 29 -10.57 -1.35 -7.29
N ARG A 30 -10.00 -0.88 -8.41
CA ARG A 30 -10.37 -1.36 -9.76
C ARG A 30 -9.79 -2.73 -10.10
N MET A 31 -8.81 -3.21 -9.33
CA MET A 31 -8.24 -4.54 -9.53
C MET A 31 -9.05 -5.58 -8.74
N PRO A 32 -9.64 -6.59 -9.39
CA PRO A 32 -10.38 -7.61 -8.66
C PRO A 32 -9.42 -8.49 -7.84
N SER A 33 -9.66 -8.61 -6.53
CA SER A 33 -8.91 -9.48 -5.61
C SER A 33 -9.86 -10.19 -4.64
N ILE A 34 -10.56 -11.23 -5.09
CA ILE A 34 -11.63 -11.91 -4.36
C ILE A 34 -11.11 -13.27 -3.84
N SER A 35 -10.93 -13.39 -2.53
CA SER A 35 -10.29 -14.57 -1.90
C SER A 35 -11.13 -15.82 -1.86
N ALA A 36 -12.46 -15.69 -1.77
CA ALA A 36 -13.37 -16.83 -1.81
C ALA A 36 -13.39 -17.51 -3.18
N GLU A 37 -13.12 -16.76 -4.25
CA GLU A 37 -13.17 -17.22 -5.64
C GLU A 37 -11.78 -17.42 -6.27
N GLY A 38 -10.72 -17.06 -5.54
CA GLY A 38 -9.34 -17.12 -6.05
C GLY A 38 -9.06 -16.18 -7.21
N ILE A 39 -9.80 -15.09 -7.32
CA ILE A 39 -9.67 -14.14 -8.43
C ILE A 39 -8.64 -13.08 -8.08
N GLY A 40 -7.59 -12.98 -8.89
CA GLY A 40 -6.69 -11.82 -9.00
C GLY A 40 -5.78 -11.52 -7.81
N ILE A 41 -5.75 -12.36 -6.78
CA ILE A 41 -4.96 -12.10 -5.56
C ILE A 41 -3.45 -12.03 -5.85
N ASP A 42 -2.90 -13.00 -6.57
CA ASP A 42 -1.45 -13.00 -6.85
C ASP A 42 -1.05 -11.79 -7.70
N ALA A 43 -1.87 -11.44 -8.68
CA ALA A 43 -1.64 -10.29 -9.56
C ALA A 43 -1.68 -8.98 -8.75
N VAL A 44 -2.68 -8.80 -7.88
CA VAL A 44 -2.80 -7.61 -7.04
C VAL A 44 -1.69 -7.55 -5.99
N ALA A 45 -1.31 -8.68 -5.40
CA ALA A 45 -0.21 -8.75 -4.45
C ALA A 45 1.12 -8.33 -5.11
N ALA A 46 1.38 -8.74 -6.36
CA ALA A 46 2.54 -8.30 -7.11
C ALA A 46 2.54 -6.78 -7.38
N VAL A 47 1.37 -6.19 -7.70
CA VAL A 47 1.23 -4.73 -7.85
C VAL A 47 1.55 -4.01 -6.54
N LEU A 48 1.07 -4.52 -5.41
CA LEU A 48 1.35 -3.93 -4.10
C LEU A 48 2.83 -3.99 -3.73
N VAL A 49 3.52 -5.09 -4.06
CA VAL A 49 4.99 -5.18 -3.90
C VAL A 49 5.69 -4.09 -4.71
N ALA A 50 5.35 -3.94 -5.99
CA ALA A 50 5.93 -2.91 -6.85
C ALA A 50 5.66 -1.49 -6.33
N GLN A 51 4.46 -1.23 -5.81
CA GLN A 51 4.12 0.06 -5.20
C GLN A 51 4.97 0.35 -3.97
N LEU A 52 5.13 -0.61 -3.06
CA LEU A 52 5.97 -0.44 -1.88
C LEU A 52 7.45 -0.24 -2.24
N GLN A 53 7.95 -0.97 -3.23
CA GLN A 53 9.31 -0.78 -3.77
C GLN A 53 9.49 0.63 -4.33
N GLY A 54 8.50 1.14 -5.09
CA GLY A 54 8.50 2.52 -5.59
C GLY A 54 8.48 3.59 -4.48
N MET A 55 7.99 3.25 -3.30
CA MET A 55 8.03 4.11 -2.10
C MET A 55 9.32 3.95 -1.28
N GLY A 56 10.27 3.13 -1.73
CA GLY A 56 11.57 2.93 -1.08
C GLY A 56 11.61 1.83 -0.01
N PHE A 57 10.58 1.00 0.09
CA PHE A 57 10.60 -0.16 0.99
C PHE A 57 11.31 -1.35 0.35
N ALA A 58 11.97 -2.17 1.16
CA ALA A 58 12.31 -3.53 0.77
C ALA A 58 11.03 -4.37 0.87
N ALA A 59 10.36 -4.60 -0.26
CA ALA A 59 9.10 -5.34 -0.29
C ALA A 59 9.17 -6.62 -1.13
N ARG A 60 8.47 -7.66 -0.66
CA ARG A 60 8.42 -8.99 -1.27
C ARG A 60 7.10 -9.71 -0.98
N LEU A 61 6.79 -10.72 -1.79
CA LEU A 61 5.76 -11.70 -1.46
C LEU A 61 6.30 -12.77 -0.51
N MET A 62 5.49 -13.14 0.47
CA MET A 62 5.72 -14.26 1.37
C MET A 62 4.66 -15.33 1.12
N PRO A 63 5.06 -16.56 0.75
CA PRO A 63 4.11 -17.65 0.60
C PRO A 63 3.48 -17.99 1.97
N THR A 64 2.20 -18.34 1.96
CA THR A 64 1.50 -18.90 3.12
C THR A 64 0.77 -20.18 2.70
N ALA A 65 0.12 -20.86 3.64
CA ALA A 65 -0.74 -22.00 3.30
C ALA A 65 -1.97 -21.61 2.47
N GLY A 66 -2.36 -20.33 2.51
CA GLY A 66 -3.39 -19.75 1.66
C GLY A 66 -2.78 -18.73 0.70
N TRP A 67 -3.41 -17.56 0.60
CA TRP A 67 -2.95 -16.48 -0.25
C TRP A 67 -1.62 -15.86 0.22
N PRO A 68 -0.77 -15.36 -0.70
CA PRO A 68 0.50 -14.76 -0.32
C PRO A 68 0.30 -13.47 0.48
N MET A 69 1.27 -13.18 1.35
CA MET A 69 1.33 -11.93 2.09
C MET A 69 2.33 -10.98 1.44
N VAL A 70 1.98 -9.69 1.37
CA VAL A 70 2.91 -8.63 0.98
C VAL A 70 3.60 -8.13 2.24
N VAL A 71 4.93 -8.21 2.28
CA VAL A 71 5.74 -7.74 3.42
C VAL A 71 6.69 -6.66 2.94
N GLY A 72 6.66 -5.50 3.60
CA GLY A 72 7.56 -4.38 3.37
C GLY A 72 8.28 -3.99 4.65
N GLU A 73 9.59 -3.78 4.56
CA GLU A 73 10.43 -3.32 5.67
C GLU A 73 11.24 -2.10 5.25
N ARG A 74 11.47 -1.19 6.21
CA ARG A 74 12.39 -0.05 6.03
C ARG A 74 13.79 -0.52 6.42
N ARG A 75 14.74 -0.37 5.50
CA ARG A 75 16.17 -0.57 5.81
C ARG A 75 16.74 0.64 6.53
#